data_AF-A0A948KCD4-F1
#
_entry.id   AF-A0A948KCD4-F1
#
_cell.length_a   1.000
_cell.length_b   1.000
_cell.length_c   1.000
_cell.angle_alpha   90.00
_cell.angle_beta   90.00
_cell.angle_gamma   90.00
#
_symmetry.space_group_name_H-M   'P 1'
#
loop_
_entity.id
_entity.type
_entity.pdbx_description
1 polymer ?
#
loop_
_entity_poly.entity_id
_entity_poly.type
_entity_poly.pdbx_seq_one_letter_code
_entity_poly.pdbx_strand_id
1 'polypeptide(L)'
;MKNSKSKGRKVLDPEMCLSLWLELGTRTKVTSHLESLGIINQETKKKFSVDTISRVVWEWVVNNQEKARPIISRSGNINLSDQGWEELMVKRAFGLYFRFLRSSEKFDDWLRRNNLYDKYKNYGRLRPEDLEALQR
;
A
#
# COMPACT_ATOMS: atom_id res chain seq x y z
N MET A 1 -33.09 4.07 22.47
CA MET A 1 -31.66 4.01 22.87
C MET A 1 -31.11 2.62 22.57
N LYS A 2 -30.25 2.48 21.55
CA LYS A 2 -29.51 1.23 21.28
C LYS A 2 -28.02 1.54 21.47
N ASN A 3 -27.51 1.19 22.65
CA ASN A 3 -26.08 1.22 22.96
C ASN A 3 -25.37 0.10 22.19
N SER A 4 -24.91 0.38 20.98
CA SER A 4 -23.92 -0.46 20.33
C SER A 4 -22.54 -0.05 20.85
N LYS A 5 -22.10 -0.70 21.93
CA LYS A 5 -20.70 -0.65 22.37
C LYS A 5 -19.87 -1.42 21.34
N SER A 6 -19.44 -0.76 20.28
CA SER A 6 -18.34 -1.23 19.45
C SER A 6 -17.08 -1.23 20.31
N LYS A 7 -16.83 -2.35 21.01
CA LYS A 7 -15.54 -2.61 21.65
C LYS A 7 -14.46 -2.43 20.57
N GLY A 8 -13.68 -1.37 20.71
CA GLY A 8 -12.78 -0.86 19.68
C GLY A 8 -11.90 -1.96 19.11
N ARG A 9 -12.22 -2.39 17.89
CA ARG A 9 -11.22 -3.02 17.02
C ARG A 9 -10.14 -1.96 16.88
N LYS A 10 -8.97 -2.15 17.51
CA LYS A 10 -7.79 -1.37 17.15
C LYS A 10 -7.49 -1.74 15.70
N VAL A 11 -8.05 -0.95 14.79
CA VAL A 11 -7.75 -1.02 13.37
C VAL A 11 -6.26 -0.74 13.26
N LEU A 12 -5.54 -1.60 12.56
CA LEU A 12 -4.12 -1.41 12.32
C LEU A 12 -3.94 -0.06 11.62
N ASP A 13 -3.26 0.88 12.29
CA ASP A 13 -2.99 2.20 11.73
C ASP A 13 -1.96 2.08 10.59
N PRO A 14 -2.35 2.35 9.33
CA PRO A 14 -1.46 2.19 8.19
C PRO A 14 -0.31 3.20 8.19
N GLU A 15 -0.52 4.42 8.66
CA GLU A 15 0.48 5.49 8.64
C GLU A 15 1.55 5.22 9.71
N MET A 16 1.12 4.76 10.89
CA MET A 16 2.01 4.26 11.93
C MET A 16 2.83 3.06 11.42
N CYS A 17 2.18 2.10 10.74
CA CYS A 17 2.87 0.93 10.20
C CYS A 17 3.89 1.28 9.11
N LEU A 18 3.59 2.29 8.27
CA LEU A 18 4.53 2.81 7.29
C LEU A 18 5.75 3.41 8.00
N SER A 19 5.53 4.31 8.97
CA SER A 19 6.59 4.95 9.73
C SER A 19 7.50 3.93 10.43
N LEU A 20 6.90 2.97 11.14
CA LEU A 20 7.64 1.87 11.78
C LEU A 20 8.42 1.02 10.79
N TRP A 21 7.87 0.77 9.59
CA TRP A 21 8.60 0.03 8.56
C TRP A 21 9.82 0.82 8.09
N LEU A 22 9.67 2.11 7.82
CA LEU A 22 10.77 2.96 7.40
C LEU A 22 11.87 3.07 8.47
N GLU A 23 11.49 3.11 9.75
CA GLU A 23 12.42 3.14 10.89
C GLU A 23 13.13 1.80 11.14
N LEU A 24 12.37 0.70 11.17
CA LEU A 24 12.90 -0.62 11.54
C LEU A 24 13.53 -1.36 10.33
N GLY A 25 13.27 -0.89 9.11
CA GLY A 25 13.78 -1.41 7.84
C GLY A 25 13.10 -2.67 7.31
N THR A 26 12.42 -3.46 8.16
CA THR A 26 11.74 -4.69 7.72
C THR A 26 10.37 -4.87 8.35
N ARG A 27 9.42 -5.41 7.57
CA ARG A 27 8.07 -5.74 8.05
C ARG A 27 8.06 -6.78 9.17
N THR A 28 9.02 -7.70 9.19
CA THR A 28 9.15 -8.68 10.29
C THR A 28 9.47 -7.99 11.61
N LYS A 29 10.33 -6.96 11.60
CA LYS A 29 10.58 -6.15 12.80
C LYS A 29 9.34 -5.35 13.20
N VAL A 30 8.57 -4.83 12.25
CA VAL A 30 7.30 -4.14 12.54
C VAL A 30 6.32 -5.08 13.26
N THR A 31 6.12 -6.31 12.78
CA THR A 31 5.16 -7.23 13.40
C THR A 31 5.58 -7.61 14.82
N SER A 32 6.88 -7.85 15.05
CA SER A 32 7.42 -8.09 16.40
C SER A 32 7.33 -6.85 17.30
N HIS A 33 7.56 -5.65 16.78
CA HIS A 33 7.44 -4.41 17.55
C HIS A 33 5.99 -4.17 17.99
N LEU A 34 5.03 -4.31 17.08
CA LEU A 34 3.60 -4.19 17.39
C LEU A 34 3.15 -5.22 18.43
N GLU A 35 3.62 -6.46 18.32
CA GLU A 35 3.36 -7.52 19.31
C GLU A 35 3.88 -7.14 20.71
N SER A 36 5.10 -6.60 20.79
CA SER A 36 5.69 -6.16 22.06
C SER A 36 4.89 -5.03 22.75
N LEU A 37 4.17 -4.22 21.96
CA LEU A 37 3.27 -3.17 22.43
C LEU A 37 1.84 -3.68 22.74
N GLY A 38 1.59 -4.99 22.60
CA GLY A 38 0.26 -5.59 22.74
C GLY A 38 -0.70 -5.25 21.58
N ILE A 39 -0.19 -4.71 20.47
CA ILE A 39 -0.97 -4.41 19.25
C ILE A 39 -0.99 -5.67 18.38
N ILE A 40 -1.94 -6.55 18.70
CA ILE A 40 -2.13 -7.85 18.02
C ILE A 40 -3.49 -7.93 17.31
N ASN A 41 -3.64 -8.90 16.42
CA ASN A 41 -4.92 -9.20 15.81
C ASN A 41 -5.88 -9.73 16.89
N GLN A 42 -6.96 -8.99 17.15
CA GLN A 42 -7.90 -9.31 18.23
C GLN A 42 -8.77 -10.54 17.95
N GLU A 43 -8.93 -10.95 16.70
CA GLU A 43 -9.69 -12.12 16.28
C GLU A 43 -8.87 -13.39 16.47
N THR A 44 -7.62 -13.38 16.00
CA THR A 44 -6.75 -14.57 16.05
C THR A 44 -5.90 -14.64 17.32
N LYS A 45 -5.83 -13.56 18.11
CA LYS A 45 -4.93 -13.39 19.26
C LYS A 45 -3.45 -13.59 18.94
N LYS A 46 -3.07 -13.45 17.67
CA LYS A 46 -1.69 -13.57 17.17
C LYS A 46 -1.20 -12.23 16.65
N LYS A 47 0.12 -12.07 16.53
CA LYS A 47 0.71 -10.93 15.81
C LYS A 47 0.18 -10.85 14.37
N PHE A 48 0.16 -9.63 13.84
CA PHE A 48 -0.18 -9.42 12.43
C PHE A 48 0.85 -10.11 11.52
N SER A 49 0.39 -10.69 10.42
CA SER A 49 1.29 -11.24 9.41
C SER A 49 1.99 -10.11 8.64
N VAL A 50 3.18 -10.40 8.10
CA VAL A 50 3.91 -9.48 7.22
C VAL A 50 3.06 -9.04 6.03
N ASP A 51 2.26 -9.97 5.49
CA ASP A 51 1.35 -9.67 4.39
C ASP A 51 0.22 -8.72 4.81
N THR A 52 -0.28 -8.85 6.04
CA THR A 52 -1.30 -7.94 6.57
C THR A 52 -0.74 -6.52 6.69
N ILE A 53 0.44 -6.37 7.29
CA ILE A 53 1.14 -5.08 7.38
C ILE A 53 1.34 -4.50 5.97
N SER A 54 1.88 -5.31 5.05
CA SER A 54 2.15 -4.90 3.68
C SER A 54 0.90 -4.43 2.95
N ARG A 55 -0.20 -5.18 3.07
CA ARG A 55 -1.46 -4.86 2.40
C ARG A 55 -2.03 -3.54 2.93
N VAL A 56 -2.13 -3.39 4.25
CA VAL A 56 -2.72 -2.21 4.89
C VAL A 56 -1.91 -0.95 4.58
N VAL A 57 -0.57 -1.04 4.62
CA VAL A 57 0.32 0.07 4.26
C VAL A 57 0.14 0.45 2.79
N TRP A 58 0.25 -0.50 1.86
CA TRP A 58 0.18 -0.16 0.43
C TRP A 58 -1.19 0.29 -0.02
N GLU A 59 -2.26 -0.25 0.56
CA GLU A 59 -3.62 0.24 0.32
C GLU A 59 -3.77 1.69 0.74
N TRP A 60 -3.23 2.08 1.90
CA TRP A 60 -3.25 3.47 2.33
C TRP A 60 -2.37 4.35 1.42
N VAL A 61 -1.14 3.94 1.12
CA VAL A 61 -0.20 4.72 0.28
C VAL A 61 -0.79 5.01 -1.10
N VAL A 62 -1.36 3.99 -1.76
CA VAL A 62 -1.95 4.10 -3.11
C VAL A 62 -3.15 5.05 -3.15
N ASN A 63 -3.90 5.16 -2.04
CA ASN A 63 -5.07 6.03 -1.95
C ASN A 63 -4.77 7.40 -1.29
N ASN A 64 -3.57 7.62 -0.77
CA ASN A 64 -3.17 8.84 -0.06
C ASN A 64 -1.79 9.34 -0.53
N GLN A 65 -1.56 9.33 -1.84
CA GLN A 65 -0.24 9.56 -2.44
C GLN A 65 0.41 10.88 -2.00
N GLU A 66 -0.36 11.98 -1.94
CA GLU A 66 0.13 13.29 -1.50
C GLU A 66 0.69 13.28 -0.08
N LYS A 67 0.08 12.51 0.82
CA LYS A 67 0.55 12.34 2.21
C LYS A 67 1.67 11.31 2.31
N ALA A 68 1.59 10.23 1.55
CA ALA A 68 2.54 9.13 1.61
C ALA A 68 3.92 9.49 1.01
N ARG A 69 3.94 10.25 -0.09
CA ARG A 69 5.16 10.63 -0.80
C ARG A 69 6.19 11.32 0.10
N PRO A 70 5.87 12.40 0.84
CA PRO A 70 6.86 13.05 1.70
C PRO A 70 7.35 12.13 2.84
N ILE A 71 6.51 11.23 3.37
CA ILE A 71 6.92 10.27 4.40
C ILE A 71 7.98 9.31 3.84
N ILE A 72 7.72 8.75 2.65
CA ILE A 72 8.64 7.81 2.00
C ILE A 72 9.92 8.52 1.56
N SER A 73 9.84 9.71 0.97
CA SER A 73 11.01 10.49 0.55
C SER A 73 11.93 10.86 1.71
N ARG A 74 11.37 11.21 2.88
CA ARG A 74 12.15 11.58 4.08
C ARG A 74 12.93 10.42 4.69
N SER A 75 12.55 9.17 4.41
CA SER A 75 13.28 8.00 4.92
C SER A 75 14.68 7.85 4.34
N GLY A 76 15.08 8.68 3.37
CA GLY A 76 16.40 8.68 2.73
C GLY A 76 16.66 7.49 1.81
N ASN A 77 15.80 6.46 1.83
CA ASN A 77 15.99 5.24 1.08
C ASN A 77 15.44 5.30 -0.36
N ILE A 78 14.57 6.27 -0.66
CA ILE A 78 13.84 6.35 -1.92
C ILE A 78 13.64 7.81 -2.30
N ASN A 79 14.50 8.35 -3.18
CA ASN A 79 14.25 9.64 -3.83
C ASN A 79 13.83 9.39 -5.28
N LEU A 80 12.52 9.44 -5.54
CA LEU A 80 11.94 9.17 -6.85
C LEU A 80 11.55 10.49 -7.54
N SER A 81 11.88 10.58 -8.83
CA SER A 81 11.28 11.55 -9.74
C SER A 81 9.76 11.37 -9.77
N ASP A 82 9.04 12.36 -10.31
CA ASP A 82 7.58 12.26 -10.48
C ASP A 82 7.18 11.01 -11.26
N GLN A 83 7.90 10.71 -12.35
CA GLN A 83 7.69 9.49 -13.13
C GLN A 83 7.99 8.22 -12.32
N GLY A 84 9.12 8.18 -11.59
CA GLY A 84 9.45 7.01 -10.78
C GLY A 84 8.45 6.77 -9.64
N TRP A 85 7.87 7.83 -9.09
CA TRP A 85 6.79 7.75 -8.12
C TRP A 85 5.52 7.20 -8.75
N GLU A 86 5.12 7.73 -9.91
CA GLU A 86 3.95 7.26 -10.67
C GLU A 86 4.06 5.76 -11.00
N GLU A 87 5.18 5.32 -11.57
CA GLU A 87 5.44 3.92 -11.92
C GLU A 87 5.38 3.02 -10.67
N LEU A 88 5.95 3.46 -9.55
CA LEU A 88 5.85 2.75 -8.28
C LEU A 88 4.39 2.63 -7.84
N MET A 89 3.61 3.71 -7.88
CA MET A 89 2.21 3.70 -7.46
C MET A 89 1.37 2.79 -8.34
N VAL A 90 1.54 2.84 -9.67
CA VAL A 90 0.86 1.95 -10.61
C VAL A 90 1.20 0.49 -10.32
N LYS A 91 2.49 0.17 -10.13
CA LYS A 91 2.93 -1.19 -9.78
C LYS A 91 2.29 -1.70 -8.49
N ARG A 92 2.19 -0.83 -7.47
CA ARG A 92 1.60 -1.19 -6.17
C ARG A 92 0.09 -1.29 -6.23
N ALA A 93 -0.59 -0.39 -6.95
CA ALA A 93 -2.02 -0.44 -7.20
C ALA A 93 -2.41 -1.71 -7.97
N PHE A 94 -1.66 -2.06 -9.02
CA PHE A 94 -1.86 -3.31 -9.76
C PHE A 94 -1.70 -4.54 -8.85
N GLY A 95 -0.62 -4.58 -8.06
CA GLY A 95 -0.43 -5.64 -7.06
C GLY A 95 -1.59 -5.74 -6.07
N LEU A 96 -2.10 -4.61 -5.58
CA LEU A 96 -3.23 -4.56 -4.65
C LEU A 96 -4.53 -5.06 -5.28
N TYR A 97 -4.93 -4.45 -6.38
CA TYR A 97 -6.26 -4.67 -6.98
C TYR A 97 -6.33 -5.97 -7.78
N PHE A 98 -5.26 -6.31 -8.51
CA PHE A 98 -5.25 -7.51 -9.34
C PHE A 98 -4.90 -8.77 -8.55
N ARG A 99 -3.86 -8.74 -7.70
CA ARG A 99 -3.40 -9.95 -6.98
C ARG A 99 -4.20 -10.23 -5.71
N PHE A 100 -4.49 -9.20 -4.91
CA PHE A 100 -5.16 -9.41 -3.62
C PHE A 100 -6.68 -9.29 -3.74
N LEU A 101 -7.18 -8.31 -4.49
CA LEU A 101 -8.63 -8.09 -4.63
C LEU A 101 -9.23 -8.75 -5.86
N ARG A 102 -8.40 -9.29 -6.77
CA ARG A 102 -8.82 -9.97 -8.02
C ARG A 102 -9.84 -9.17 -8.83
N SER A 103 -9.67 -7.85 -8.87
CA SER A 103 -10.60 -6.93 -9.52
C SER A 103 -9.83 -6.00 -10.44
N SER A 104 -9.87 -6.30 -11.74
CA SER A 104 -9.33 -5.40 -12.76
C SER A 104 -10.11 -4.08 -12.81
N GLU A 105 -11.42 -4.12 -12.57
CA GLU A 105 -12.27 -2.93 -12.54
C GLU A 105 -11.81 -1.92 -11.49
N LYS A 106 -11.47 -2.37 -10.27
CA LYS A 106 -10.94 -1.47 -9.23
C LYS A 106 -9.59 -0.85 -9.60
N PHE A 107 -8.76 -1.57 -10.35
CA PHE A 107 -7.51 -1.02 -10.86
C PHE A 107 -7.78 0.05 -11.92
N ASP A 108 -8.64 -0.25 -12.89
CA ASP A 108 -9.05 0.70 -13.93
C ASP A 108 -9.67 1.96 -13.34
N ASP A 109 -10.53 1.83 -12.33
CA ASP A 109 -11.13 2.96 -11.62
C ASP A 109 -10.09 3.76 -10.83
N TRP A 110 -9.10 3.09 -10.24
CA TRP A 110 -7.99 3.80 -9.60
C TRP A 110 -7.16 4.57 -10.64
N LEU A 111 -6.87 3.98 -11.80
CA LEU A 111 -6.17 4.67 -12.89
C LEU A 111 -6.94 5.90 -13.37
N ARG A 112 -8.26 5.78 -13.58
CA ARG A 112 -9.12 6.91 -13.98
C ARG A 112 -9.10 8.04 -12.95
N ARG A 113 -9.25 7.72 -11.65
CA ARG A 113 -9.23 8.71 -10.57
C ARG A 113 -7.91 9.47 -10.46
N ASN A 114 -6.82 8.90 -10.97
CA ASN A 114 -5.49 9.51 -10.96
C ASN A 114 -5.07 10.07 -12.33
N ASN A 115 -5.97 10.11 -13.33
CA ASN A 115 -5.66 10.54 -14.71
C ASN A 115 -4.56 9.70 -15.39
N LEU A 116 -4.45 8.43 -15.05
CA LEU A 116 -3.43 7.49 -15.53
C LEU A 116 -3.98 6.43 -16.49
N TYR A 117 -5.29 6.44 -16.77
CA TYR A 117 -5.96 5.37 -17.51
C TYR A 117 -5.38 5.15 -18.91
N ASP A 118 -5.25 6.18 -19.73
CA ASP A 118 -4.78 5.99 -21.11
C ASP A 118 -3.33 5.51 -21.18
N LYS A 119 -2.49 5.93 -20.24
CA LYS A 119 -1.09 5.52 -20.15
C LYS A 119 -0.93 4.07 -19.69
N TYR A 120 -1.78 3.59 -18.77
CA TYR A 120 -1.58 2.31 -18.08
C TYR A 120 -2.73 1.30 -18.18
N LYS A 121 -3.78 1.53 -18.99
CA LYS A 121 -4.90 0.58 -19.17
C LYS A 121 -4.49 -0.83 -19.63
N ASN A 122 -3.29 -0.97 -20.21
CA ASN A 122 -2.72 -2.24 -20.62
C ASN A 122 -1.62 -2.75 -19.67
N TYR A 123 -1.41 -2.09 -18.53
CA TYR A 123 -0.38 -2.47 -17.56
C TYR A 123 -0.59 -3.93 -17.09
N GLY A 124 0.46 -4.75 -17.19
CA GLY A 124 0.41 -6.19 -16.88
C GLY A 124 -0.22 -7.07 -17.97
N ARG A 125 -0.72 -6.49 -19.07
CA ARG A 125 -1.13 -7.19 -20.31
C ARG A 125 -0.10 -7.01 -21.44
N LEU A 126 0.73 -5.99 -21.33
CA LEU A 126 1.84 -5.71 -22.22
C LEU A 126 3.00 -6.67 -21.96
N ARG A 127 3.65 -7.13 -23.03
CA ARG A 127 4.91 -7.88 -22.92
C ARG A 127 6.01 -6.89 -22.50
N PRO A 128 7.13 -7.36 -21.91
CA PRO A 128 8.23 -6.47 -21.50
C PRO A 128 8.70 -5.52 -22.62
N GLU A 129 8.65 -6.00 -23.86
CA GLU A 129 8.97 -5.27 -25.10
C GLU A 129 8.12 -4.00 -25.29
N ASP A 130 6.85 -4.03 -24.90
CA ASP A 130 5.90 -2.94 -25.13
C ASP A 130 5.97 -1.86 -24.02
N LEU A 131 6.61 -2.17 -22.87
CA LEU A 131 6.80 -1.22 -21.77
C LEU A 131 7.90 -0.19 -22.08
N GLU A 132 8.93 -0.58 -22.83
CA GLU A 132 10.01 0.33 -23.26
C GLU A 132 9.51 1.40 -24.23
N ALA A 133 8.45 1.12 -25.00
CA ALA A 133 7.85 2.05 -25.94
C ALA A 133 7.03 3.16 -25.26
N LEU A 134 6.53 2.94 -24.03
CA LEU A 134 5.76 3.93 -23.25
C LEU A 134 6.65 4.93 -22.49
N GLN A 135 7.97 4.73 -22.52
CA GLN A 135 8.96 5.57 -21.84
C GLN A 135 9.72 6.53 -22.79
N ARG A 136 9.38 6.52 -24.10
CA ARG A 136 9.90 7.44 -25.13
C ARG A 136 8.88 8.52 -25.44
#